data_AF-T1ABK0-F1
#
_entry.id   AF-T1ABK0-F1
#
_cell.length_a   1.000
_cell.length_b   1.000
_cell.length_c   1.000
_cell.angle_alpha   90.00
_cell.angle_beta   90.00
_cell.angle_gamma   90.00
#
_symmetry.space_group_name_H-M   'P 1'
#
loop_
_entity.id
_entity.type
_entity.pdbx_description
1 polymer ?
#
loop_
_entity_poly.entity_id
_entity_poly.type
_entity_poly.pdbx_seq_one_letter_code
_entity_poly.pdbx_strand_id
1 'polypeptide(L)'
;MESRKLKKVYPYNVSLALAVNAIEFAYLAETVVASAADVSNYWRMGVAEVDFVVREPMIPIEVKSGARVRDDDLKSIKGFMERFGAQKGIVVYWGDKEEIRGRVHLLPILDFLARGLSDSRHNNGRAGRRRR
;
A
#
# COMPACT_ATOMS: atom_id res chain seq x y z
N MET A 1 10.83 -6.76 19.34
CA MET A 1 9.68 -7.08 20.20
C MET A 1 8.58 -7.60 19.31
N GLU A 2 8.46 -8.92 19.21
CA GLU A 2 7.46 -9.61 18.41
C GLU A 2 6.12 -9.62 19.15
N SER A 3 5.09 -9.03 18.53
CA SER A 3 3.72 -9.11 19.02
C SER A 3 3.03 -10.31 18.37
N ARG A 4 2.42 -11.17 19.20
CA ARG A 4 1.77 -12.44 18.83
C ARG A 4 0.42 -12.20 18.13
N LYS A 5 0.47 -11.74 16.88
CA LYS A 5 -0.54 -12.06 15.87
C LYS A 5 0.18 -12.92 14.84
N LEU A 6 -0.37 -14.09 14.51
CA LEU A 6 0.18 -14.94 13.44
C LEU A 6 0.40 -14.05 12.21
N LYS A 7 1.60 -14.14 11.62
CA LYS A 7 1.90 -13.48 10.34
C LYS A 7 0.73 -13.74 9.41
N LYS A 8 0.11 -12.69 8.86
CA LYS A 8 -0.93 -12.86 7.84
C LYS A 8 -0.29 -13.67 6.71
N VAL A 9 -0.75 -14.91 6.53
CA VAL A 9 -0.39 -15.74 5.39
C VAL A 9 -1.33 -15.31 4.28
N TYR A 10 -0.82 -14.96 3.10
CA TYR A 10 -1.65 -14.59 1.95
C TYR A 10 -1.55 -15.68 0.88
N PRO A 11 -2.64 -16.02 0.18
CA PRO A 11 -2.57 -16.81 -1.03
C PRO A 11 -1.61 -16.16 -2.04
N TYR A 12 -0.79 -16.97 -2.72
CA TYR A 12 0.18 -16.45 -3.68
C TYR A 12 -0.48 -15.70 -4.85
N ASN A 13 -1.71 -16.11 -5.22
CA ASN A 13 -2.47 -15.53 -6.31
C ASN A 13 -3.94 -15.28 -5.92
N VAL A 14 -4.52 -14.20 -6.44
CA VAL A 14 -5.93 -13.81 -6.22
C VAL A 14 -6.93 -14.91 -6.59
N SER A 15 -6.65 -15.70 -7.63
CA SER A 15 -7.50 -16.81 -8.04
C SER A 15 -7.68 -17.85 -6.92
N LEU A 16 -6.66 -18.04 -6.07
CA LEU A 16 -6.73 -18.93 -4.92
C LEU A 16 -7.53 -18.30 -3.77
N ALA A 17 -7.41 -16.98 -3.57
CA ALA A 17 -8.22 -16.27 -2.57
C ALA A 17 -9.72 -16.32 -2.92
N LEU A 18 -10.08 -16.11 -4.20
CA LEU A 18 -11.46 -16.15 -4.67
C LEU A 18 -12.08 -17.56 -4.62
N ALA A 19 -11.27 -18.62 -4.77
CA ALA A 19 -11.74 -19.99 -4.67
C ALA A 19 -12.16 -20.38 -3.24
N VAL A 20 -11.61 -19.70 -2.23
CA VAL A 20 -12.00 -19.89 -0.82
C VAL A 20 -13.16 -18.94 -0.54
N ASN A 21 -14.38 -19.45 -0.63
CA ASN A 21 -15.66 -18.73 -0.52
C ASN A 21 -15.97 -18.15 0.89
N ALA A 22 -14.94 -17.80 1.67
CA ALA A 22 -15.01 -17.36 3.05
C ALA A 22 -14.00 -16.24 3.40
N ILE A 23 -13.47 -15.54 2.38
CA ILE A 23 -12.48 -14.49 2.59
C ILE A 23 -13.14 -13.12 2.63
N GLU A 24 -12.90 -12.40 3.72
CA GLU A 24 -13.28 -10.99 3.88
C GLU A 24 -12.64 -10.11 2.80
N PHE A 25 -13.42 -9.17 2.26
CA PHE A 25 -12.98 -8.31 1.15
C PHE A 25 -11.70 -7.53 1.44
N ALA A 26 -11.51 -7.08 2.69
CA ALA A 26 -10.28 -6.40 3.11
C ALA A 26 -9.05 -7.30 2.94
N TYR A 27 -9.16 -8.57 3.31
CA TYR A 27 -8.08 -9.53 3.17
C TYR A 27 -7.84 -9.89 1.70
N LEU A 28 -8.89 -9.96 0.88
CA LEU A 28 -8.74 -10.11 -0.57
C LEU A 28 -7.95 -8.94 -1.18
N ALA A 29 -8.29 -7.70 -0.80
CA ALA A 29 -7.59 -6.51 -1.27
C ALA A 29 -6.11 -6.52 -0.86
N GLU A 30 -5.81 -6.85 0.40
CA GLU A 30 -4.43 -7.03 0.87
C GLU A 30 -3.68 -8.11 0.09
N THR A 31 -4.33 -9.25 -0.16
CA THR A 31 -3.75 -10.37 -0.94
C THR A 31 -3.39 -9.93 -2.35
N VAL A 32 -4.30 -9.21 -3.01
CA VAL A 32 -4.12 -8.69 -4.37
C VAL A 32 -2.93 -7.73 -4.43
N VAL A 33 -2.84 -6.81 -3.46
CA VAL A 33 -1.72 -5.85 -3.38
C VAL A 33 -0.41 -6.59 -3.09
N ALA A 34 -0.38 -7.51 -2.13
CA ALA A 34 0.80 -8.29 -1.79
C ALA A 34 1.35 -9.06 -2.99
N SER A 35 0.45 -9.73 -3.72
CA SER A 35 0.77 -10.52 -4.91
C SER A 35 1.30 -9.64 -6.05
N ALA A 36 0.63 -8.52 -6.34
CA ALA A 36 1.04 -7.60 -7.41
C ALA A 36 2.36 -6.86 -7.10
N ALA A 37 2.66 -6.66 -5.82
CA ALA A 37 3.88 -5.99 -5.35
C ALA A 37 5.04 -6.96 -5.07
N ASP A 38 4.79 -8.27 -5.05
CA ASP A 38 5.73 -9.30 -4.59
C ASP A 38 6.33 -8.98 -3.20
N VAL A 39 5.46 -8.67 -2.23
CA VAL A 39 5.85 -8.29 -0.85
C VAL A 39 5.23 -9.18 0.21
N SER A 40 6.00 -9.46 1.27
CA SER A 40 5.53 -10.23 2.44
C SER A 40 6.08 -9.72 3.79
N ASN A 41 6.84 -8.62 3.78
CA ASN A 41 7.29 -7.94 5.00
C ASN A 41 6.22 -6.99 5.48
N TYR A 42 6.06 -6.84 6.79
CA TYR A 42 5.14 -5.90 7.44
C TYR A 42 5.84 -5.22 8.62
N TRP A 43 5.23 -4.18 9.18
CA TRP A 43 5.71 -3.57 10.43
C TRP A 43 4.59 -3.28 11.40
N ARG A 44 4.88 -3.46 12.69
CA ARG A 44 3.96 -3.18 13.78
C ARG A 44 4.69 -2.66 15.02
N MET A 45 4.12 -1.66 15.68
CA MET A 45 4.57 -1.12 16.95
C MET A 45 3.38 -0.65 17.79
N GLY A 46 3.08 -1.38 18.87
CA GLY A 46 1.89 -1.13 19.68
C GLY A 46 0.62 -1.27 18.84
N VAL A 47 -0.11 -0.17 18.67
CA VAL A 47 -1.33 -0.06 17.85
C VAL A 47 -1.06 0.40 16.40
N ALA A 48 0.15 0.89 16.11
CA ALA A 48 0.52 1.28 14.76
C ALA A 48 0.96 0.06 13.96
N GLU A 49 0.39 -0.13 12.78
CA GLU A 49 0.67 -1.24 11.87
C GLU A 49 0.67 -0.69 10.44
N VAL A 50 1.57 -1.19 9.60
CA VAL A 50 1.49 -1.05 8.15
C VAL A 50 1.44 -2.43 7.53
N ASP A 51 0.53 -2.63 6.57
CA ASP A 51 0.26 -3.94 5.99
C ASP A 51 1.52 -4.53 5.32
N PHE A 52 2.24 -3.73 4.55
CA PHE A 52 3.44 -4.18 3.85
C PHE A 52 4.59 -3.17 3.87
N VAL A 53 5.81 -3.69 3.68
CA VAL A 53 7.04 -2.89 3.58
C VAL A 53 7.91 -3.44 2.43
N VAL A 54 8.17 -2.59 1.43
CA VAL A 54 9.28 -2.79 0.48
C VAL A 54 10.56 -2.34 1.19
N ARG A 55 11.62 -3.16 1.19
CA ARG A 55 12.86 -2.84 1.91
C ARG A 55 13.81 -1.94 1.11
N GLU A 56 13.84 -2.07 -0.21
CA GLU A 56 14.80 -1.39 -1.08
C GLU A 56 14.11 -0.81 -2.32
N PRO A 57 13.74 0.49 -2.31
CA PRO A 57 13.83 1.43 -1.18
C PRO A 57 12.76 1.14 -0.10
N MET A 58 12.99 1.67 1.12
CA MET A 58 12.08 1.56 2.26
C MET A 58 10.76 2.27 1.97
N ILE A 59 9.72 1.53 1.56
CA ILE A 59 8.38 2.06 1.24
C ILE A 59 7.32 1.26 2.02
N PRO A 60 6.60 1.89 2.97
CA PRO A 60 5.42 1.28 3.56
C PRO A 60 4.24 1.35 2.58
N ILE A 61 3.43 0.29 2.60
CA ILE A 61 2.17 0.18 1.86
C ILE A 61 1.07 -0.16 2.84
N GLU A 62 -0.02 0.61 2.80
CA GLU A 62 -1.25 0.39 3.57
C GLU A 62 -2.40 0.10 2.61
N VAL A 63 -3.27 -0.86 2.91
CA VAL A 63 -4.42 -1.20 2.07
C VAL A 63 -5.71 -0.84 2.78
N LYS A 64 -6.59 -0.09 2.11
CA LYS A 64 -7.91 0.30 2.64
C LYS A 64 -9.02 -0.22 1.75
N SER A 65 -10.00 -0.90 2.36
CA SER A 65 -11.21 -1.38 1.67
C SER A 65 -12.19 -0.26 1.31
N GLY A 66 -12.06 0.92 1.93
CA GLY A 66 -12.94 2.06 1.71
C GLY A 66 -12.64 2.85 0.43
N ALA A 67 -13.67 3.48 -0.14
CA ALA A 67 -13.55 4.36 -1.31
C ALA A 67 -12.99 5.77 -0.99
N ARG A 68 -12.75 6.07 0.29
CA ARG A 68 -12.16 7.34 0.75
C ARG A 68 -11.15 7.07 1.85
N VAL A 69 -10.08 7.85 1.85
CA VAL A 69 -9.03 7.81 2.88
C VAL A 69 -9.14 9.07 3.74
N ARG A 70 -9.31 8.89 5.06
CA ARG A 70 -9.35 9.96 6.06
C ARG A 70 -7.96 10.22 6.60
N ASP A 71 -7.74 11.36 7.25
CA ASP A 71 -6.42 11.69 7.79
C ASP A 71 -6.00 10.77 8.94
N ASP A 72 -6.96 10.25 9.70
CA ASP A 72 -6.71 9.24 10.73
C ASP A 72 -6.17 7.93 10.17
N ASP A 73 -6.57 7.56 8.95
CA ASP A 73 -6.05 6.36 8.25
C ASP A 73 -4.55 6.48 7.93
N LEU A 74 -4.03 7.71 7.88
CA LEU A 74 -2.64 7.99 7.52
C LEU A 74 -1.69 8.00 8.72
N LYS A 75 -2.20 7.88 9.95
CA LYS A 75 -1.39 7.99 11.17
C LYS A 75 -0.29 6.92 11.23
N SER A 76 -0.65 5.66 10.98
CA SER A 76 0.30 4.54 11.05
C SER A 76 1.39 4.64 9.98
N ILE A 77 1.00 4.92 8.73
CA ILE A 77 1.97 5.03 7.63
C ILE A 77 2.90 6.24 7.82
N LYS A 78 2.38 7.39 8.27
CA LYS A 78 3.21 8.56 8.61
C LYS A 78 4.16 8.27 9.76
N GLY A 79 3.69 7.61 10.81
CA GLY A 79 4.53 7.20 11.95
C GLY A 79 5.64 6.23 11.55
N PHE A 80 5.36 5.28 10.64
CA PHE A 80 6.40 4.45 10.04
C PHE A 80 7.43 5.30 9.27
N MET A 81 6.96 6.20 8.41
CA MET A 81 7.82 7.01 7.55
C MET A 81 8.72 7.95 8.34
N GLU A 82 8.21 8.56 9.42
CA GLU A 82 9.00 9.38 10.34
C GLU A 82 10.06 8.55 11.06
N ARG A 83 9.68 7.36 11.54
CA ARG A 83 10.59 6.48 12.29
C ARG A 83 11.75 5.96 11.46
N PHE A 84 11.49 5.58 10.21
CA PHE A 84 12.48 4.91 9.35
C PHE A 84 13.02 5.80 8.23
N GLY A 85 12.65 7.09 8.21
CA GLY A 85 13.12 8.03 7.18
C GLY A 85 12.64 7.69 5.76
N ALA A 86 11.53 6.95 5.63
CA ALA A 86 11.00 6.57 4.32
C ALA A 86 10.52 7.82 3.56
N GLN A 87 11.03 8.02 2.34
CA GLN A 87 10.77 9.21 1.53
C GLN A 87 9.40 9.20 0.86
N LYS A 88 8.80 8.01 0.75
CA LYS A 88 7.51 7.79 0.11
C LYS A 88 6.74 6.72 0.87
N GLY A 89 5.44 6.93 1.03
CA GLY A 89 4.48 5.91 1.47
C GLY A 89 3.37 5.76 0.46
N ILE A 90 2.76 4.58 0.38
CA ILE A 90 1.67 4.28 -0.54
C ILE A 90 0.46 3.80 0.26
N VAL A 91 -0.71 4.37 -0.04
CA VAL A 91 -2.00 3.86 0.42
C VAL A 91 -2.76 3.37 -0.80
N VAL A 92 -3.06 2.08 -0.87
CA VAL A 92 -3.89 1.50 -1.92
C VAL A 92 -5.32 1.43 -1.43
N TYR A 93 -6.27 1.96 -2.20
CA TYR A 93 -7.66 2.07 -1.75
C TYR A 93 -8.68 1.89 -2.88
N TRP A 94 -9.96 1.72 -2.55
CA TRP A 94 -11.04 1.46 -3.52
C TRP A 94 -11.72 2.71 -4.09
N GLY A 95 -11.05 3.87 -4.02
CA GLY A 95 -11.53 5.06 -4.73
C GLY A 95 -11.19 5.03 -6.21
N ASP A 96 -11.41 6.18 -6.85
CA ASP A 96 -11.30 6.36 -8.30
C ASP A 96 -10.28 7.44 -8.69
N LYS A 97 -9.63 8.07 -7.72
CA LYS A 97 -8.72 9.21 -7.95
C LYS A 97 -7.38 9.04 -7.24
N GLU A 98 -6.29 9.27 -7.97
CA GLU A 98 -4.98 9.43 -7.35
C GLU A 98 -4.90 10.75 -6.58
N GLU A 99 -4.36 10.69 -5.36
CA GLU A 99 -4.15 11.87 -4.51
C GLU A 99 -2.76 11.82 -3.86
N ILE A 100 -2.12 12.97 -3.69
CA ILE A 100 -0.86 13.07 -2.95
C ILE A 100 -1.08 13.94 -1.72
N ARG A 101 -0.84 13.35 -0.53
CA ARG A 101 -0.91 14.04 0.76
C ARG A 101 0.49 14.08 1.39
N GLY A 102 1.24 15.12 1.06
CA GLY A 102 2.65 15.25 1.44
C GLY A 102 3.50 14.18 0.76
N ARG A 103 4.12 13.28 1.54
CA ARG A 103 4.94 12.15 1.04
C ARG A 103 4.14 10.86 0.84
N VAL A 104 2.83 10.88 1.12
CA VAL A 104 1.95 9.71 0.98
C VAL A 104 1.16 9.80 -0.32
N HIS A 105 1.28 8.78 -1.16
CA HIS A 105 0.53 8.63 -2.41
C HIS A 105 -0.67 7.72 -2.17
N LEU A 106 -1.87 8.22 -2.43
CA LEU A 106 -3.12 7.47 -2.38
C LEU A 106 -3.43 7.01 -3.80
N LEU A 107 -3.42 5.70 -4.02
CA LEU A 107 -3.59 5.08 -5.32
C LEU A 107 -4.86 4.22 -5.33
N PRO A 108 -5.80 4.46 -6.26
CA PRO A 108 -6.85 3.50 -6.56
C PRO A 108 -6.24 2.12 -6.82
N ILE A 109 -6.87 1.07 -6.30
CA ILE A 109 -6.35 -0.30 -6.43
C ILE A 109 -6.18 -0.71 -7.88
N LEU A 110 -7.09 -0.29 -8.77
CA LEU A 110 -6.98 -0.59 -10.20
C LEU A 110 -5.77 0.11 -10.84
N ASP A 111 -5.49 1.36 -10.47
CA ASP A 111 -4.32 2.09 -10.95
C ASP A 111 -3.01 1.47 -10.43
N PHE A 112 -3.01 1.03 -9.17
CA PHE A 112 -1.88 0.31 -8.59
C PHE A 112 -1.59 -0.99 -9.35
N LEU A 113 -2.63 -1.77 -9.64
CA LEU A 113 -2.51 -3.03 -10.38
C LEU A 113 -2.06 -2.82 -11.83
N ALA A 114 -2.54 -1.78 -12.50
CA ALA A 114 -2.18 -1.50 -13.88
C ALA A 114 -0.71 -1.09 -14.05
N ARG A 115 -0.08 -0.48 -13.03
CA ARG A 115 1.28 0.10 -13.13
C ARG A 115 2.34 -0.69 -12.34
N GLY A 116 1.93 -1.42 -11.32
CA GLY A 116 2.82 -2.04 -10.34
C GLY A 116 3.64 -1.01 -9.54
N LEU A 117 4.59 -1.48 -8.74
CA LEU A 117 5.48 -0.63 -7.93
C LEU A 117 6.51 0.18 -8.76
N SER A 118 6.61 -0.08 -10.07
CA SER A 118 7.64 0.44 -10.98
C SER A 118 7.53 1.95 -11.22
N ASP A 119 6.33 2.46 -11.50
CA ASP A 119 6.11 3.88 -11.81
C ASP A 119 6.05 4.77 -10.57
N SER A 120 5.93 4.17 -9.38
CA SER A 120 6.05 4.88 -8.11
C SER A 120 7.47 5.42 -7.85
N ARG A 121 8.47 4.95 -8.61
CA ARG A 121 9.88 5.34 -8.48
C ARG A 121 10.24 6.60 -9.27
N HIS A 122 9.40 7.04 -10.22
CA HIS A 122 9.68 8.19 -11.07
C HIS A 122 8.43 9.03 -11.32
N ASN A 123 8.20 10.04 -10.49
CA ASN A 123 7.53 11.24 -10.96
C ASN A 123 8.18 12.48 -10.34
N ASN A 124 9.43 12.72 -10.75
CA ASN A 124 10.06 14.02 -10.67
C ASN A 124 10.27 14.47 -12.13
N GLY A 125 9.37 15.32 -12.65
CA GLY A 125 9.57 15.99 -13.93
C GLY A 125 8.69 15.53 -15.09
N ARG A 126 7.41 15.90 -15.08
CA ARG A 126 6.71 16.36 -16.30
C ARG A 126 5.94 17.65 -16.03
N ALA A 127 6.68 18.70 -15.67
CA ALA A 127 6.26 20.06 -15.89
C ALA A 127 6.87 20.55 -17.22
N GLY A 128 6.02 21.00 -18.14
CA GLY A 128 6.41 21.93 -19.20
C GLY A 128 7.08 21.33 -20.45
N ARG A 129 6.26 20.92 -21.42
CA ARG A 129 6.57 21.16 -22.84
C ARG A 129 5.28 21.48 -23.58
N ARG A 130 4.82 22.73 -23.43
CA ARG A 130 3.98 23.37 -24.45
C ARG A 130 4.88 23.55 -25.67
N ARG A 131 4.52 22.87 -26.76
CA ARG A 131 5.11 23.04 -28.08
C ARG A 131 4.96 24.52 -28.49
N ARG A 132 6.08 25.14 -28.85
CA ARG A 132 6.11 26.24 -29.80
C ARG A 132 6.28 25.65 -31.17
#